data_AF-A0AAN5CF04-F1
#
_entry.id   AF-A0AAN5CF04-F1
#
_cell.length_a   1.000
_cell.length_b   1.000
_cell.length_c   1.000
_cell.angle_alpha   90.00
_cell.angle_beta   90.00
_cell.angle_gamma   90.00
#
_symmetry.space_group_name_H-M   'P 1'
#
loop_
_entity.id
_entity.type
_entity.pdbx_description
1 polymer ?
#
loop_
_entity_poly.entity_id
_entity_poly.type
_entity_poly.pdbx_seq_one_letter_code
_entity_poly.pdbx_strand_id
1 'polypeptide(L)'
;FSGVNVLKVTRKERIPDSTWIYQTDDGTIFYYYYVSPKKLYVKWMGNNIYARLPGEDLAYPSVHGNAMYFVESTKKIYKVMFTPSNGIQGGYLRDLSEGEKLHGSGLCSRLRDGQRYVYGMWEDPNRAGIIIDVPPHILDDHIMRRVHRGKVIFTNINNLPEENCPKVVQLSEKVIVIEAPENHPAIYVNDYSPFIYIANKEEHIYVHDTRTMEPLQLADADYIAYVAGVHNGEITVYATMSDGWYLVTAQLPREYVRWNNLTTAQHSEETVSRINRNLTNRNNGSGKGFESEFLKKFKPKKIIGQGAFGCVFEAENIVDEWIYAVKRIAISHDEETHNEILREVRMMARLDHPGIVRYHNTWLEYPAPGKQMKVDLQYLDSLGKPSTNYRLNYPYNSAFVYVQMQISPCCGRYICSRFVQLCKYSLGEWLDSNRASASRSLHKIKHWFKQIISAIAYIHKKGIIHRDLKPANILIFEEDTLKVCDLGLSTPRVVEEGGTEGYRTGEIGTVMYMSPEQNVAFPKYSSKTDVFALGLIFIEMCEWKPHTS
;
A
#
# COMPACT_ATOMS: atom_id res chain seq x y z
N PHE A 1 -9.86 33.44 13.61
CA PHE A 1 -9.46 32.37 12.67
C PHE A 1 -10.32 32.44 11.41
N SER A 2 -9.87 33.15 10.37
CA SER A 2 -10.51 33.15 9.05
C SER A 2 -9.70 32.22 8.13
N GLY A 3 -10.16 30.99 7.90
CA GLY A 3 -9.47 30.02 7.03
C GLY A 3 -9.54 28.54 7.43
N VAL A 4 -10.38 28.16 8.40
CA VAL A 4 -10.53 26.74 8.77
C VAL A 4 -11.37 26.02 7.72
N ASN A 5 -10.85 24.91 7.18
CA ASN A 5 -11.58 24.09 6.21
C ASN A 5 -12.71 23.34 6.92
N VAL A 6 -13.95 23.76 6.68
CA VAL A 6 -15.14 23.10 7.21
C VAL A 6 -15.44 21.85 6.38
N LEU A 7 -15.49 20.71 7.04
CA LEU A 7 -15.76 19.41 6.42
C LEU A 7 -17.22 19.31 5.99
N LYS A 8 -17.44 18.81 4.77
CA LYS A 8 -18.78 18.52 4.28
C LYS A 8 -19.26 17.20 4.88
N VAL A 9 -20.21 17.28 5.82
CA VAL A 9 -20.88 16.10 6.40
C VAL A 9 -21.65 15.36 5.30
N THR A 10 -21.39 14.06 5.16
CA THR A 10 -22.04 13.17 4.19
C THR A 10 -23.06 12.26 4.87
N ARG A 11 -22.80 11.86 6.12
CA ARG A 11 -23.68 11.01 6.91
C ARG A 11 -23.63 11.41 8.38
N LYS A 12 -24.79 11.35 9.04
CA LYS A 12 -24.93 11.55 10.48
C LYS A 12 -25.84 10.47 11.04
N GLU A 13 -25.40 9.82 12.10
CA GLU A 13 -26.13 8.74 12.76
C GLU A 13 -26.13 8.96 14.26
N ARG A 14 -27.31 9.01 14.89
CA ARG A 14 -27.40 9.14 16.36
C ARG A 14 -26.99 7.83 17.01
N ILE A 15 -26.12 7.93 18.00
CA ILE A 15 -25.53 6.79 18.70
C ILE A 15 -26.00 6.79 20.15
N PRO A 16 -26.41 5.64 20.71
CA PRO A 16 -26.72 5.56 22.13
C PRO A 16 -25.49 5.87 22.99
N ASP A 17 -25.73 6.46 24.15
CA ASP A 17 -24.69 6.73 25.14
C ASP A 17 -23.92 5.44 25.49
N SER A 18 -22.63 5.57 25.81
CA SER A 18 -21.73 4.45 26.15
C SER A 18 -21.44 3.45 25.01
N THR A 19 -21.68 3.83 23.76
CA THR A 19 -21.24 3.06 22.59
C THR A 19 -19.89 3.54 22.10
N TRP A 20 -18.95 2.61 21.95
CA TRP A 20 -17.67 2.87 21.30
C TRP A 20 -17.69 2.38 19.87
N ILE A 21 -17.06 3.14 18.98
CA ILE A 21 -17.12 2.94 17.55
C ILE A 21 -15.70 2.73 17.02
N TYR A 22 -15.53 1.70 16.21
CA TYR A 22 -14.25 1.41 15.56
C TYR A 22 -14.49 1.12 14.10
N GLN A 23 -13.73 1.77 13.22
CA GLN A 23 -13.79 1.50 11.79
C GLN A 23 -12.51 0.78 11.35
N THR A 24 -12.67 -0.35 10.66
CA THR A 24 -11.58 -1.08 10.02
C THR A 24 -11.20 -0.46 8.69
N ASP A 25 -10.06 -0.88 8.12
CA ASP A 25 -9.52 -0.26 6.90
C ASP A 25 -10.40 -0.46 5.66
N ASP A 26 -11.16 -1.55 5.60
CA ASP A 26 -12.20 -1.79 4.58
C ASP A 26 -13.50 -1.00 4.79
N GLY A 27 -13.56 -0.16 5.82
CA GLY A 27 -14.69 0.71 6.11
C GLY A 27 -15.76 0.08 7.00
N THR A 28 -15.60 -1.18 7.43
CA THR A 28 -16.55 -1.82 8.34
C THR A 28 -16.56 -1.12 9.69
N ILE A 29 -17.76 -0.77 10.18
CA ILE A 29 -17.94 -0.07 11.45
C ILE A 29 -18.46 -1.04 12.51
N PHE A 30 -17.64 -1.30 13.52
CA PHE A 30 -18.00 -2.04 14.72
C PHE A 30 -18.55 -1.10 15.78
N TYR A 31 -19.69 -1.49 16.34
CA TYR A 31 -20.33 -0.82 17.46
C TYR A 31 -20.19 -1.71 18.69
N TYR A 32 -19.53 -1.19 19.72
CA TYR A 32 -19.19 -1.92 20.93
C TYR A 32 -19.74 -1.23 22.18
N TYR A 33 -20.69 -1.89 22.84
CA TYR A 33 -21.24 -1.42 24.12
C TYR A 33 -20.35 -1.90 25.26
N TYR A 34 -19.78 -0.95 26.01
CA TYR A 34 -18.94 -1.25 27.16
C TYR A 34 -19.73 -1.64 28.42
N VAL A 35 -21.05 -1.40 28.44
CA VAL A 35 -21.94 -1.75 29.55
C VAL A 35 -22.18 -3.26 29.58
N SER A 36 -22.13 -3.86 30.77
CA SER A 36 -22.37 -5.29 30.94
C SER A 36 -23.84 -5.67 30.69
N PRO A 37 -24.15 -6.71 29.90
CA PRO A 37 -23.21 -7.55 29.15
C PRO A 37 -22.66 -6.82 27.92
N LYS A 38 -21.34 -6.86 27.73
CA LYS A 38 -20.64 -6.28 26.58
C LYS A 38 -21.22 -6.85 25.28
N LYS A 39 -21.58 -5.97 24.33
CA LYS A 39 -22.22 -6.35 23.05
C LYS A 39 -21.45 -5.75 21.88
N LEU A 40 -21.19 -6.57 20.87
CA LEU A 40 -20.59 -6.17 19.60
C LEU A 40 -21.58 -6.39 18.45
N TYR A 41 -21.73 -5.41 17.58
CA TYR A 41 -22.52 -5.55 16.37
C TYR A 41 -21.96 -4.72 15.20
N VAL A 42 -22.37 -5.09 13.99
CA VAL A 42 -22.14 -4.33 12.75
C VAL A 42 -23.49 -4.00 12.12
N LYS A 43 -23.59 -2.88 11.41
CA LYS A 43 -24.75 -2.59 10.56
C LYS A 43 -24.46 -3.04 9.13
N TRP A 44 -25.22 -3.99 8.62
CA TRP A 44 -25.07 -4.52 7.26
C TRP A 44 -26.43 -4.62 6.57
N MET A 45 -26.54 -4.04 5.37
CA MET A 45 -27.80 -3.96 4.61
C MET A 45 -28.99 -3.46 5.45
N GLY A 46 -28.74 -2.47 6.33
CA GLY A 46 -29.75 -1.89 7.22
C GLY A 46 -30.05 -2.70 8.50
N ASN A 47 -29.49 -3.91 8.64
CA ASN A 47 -29.72 -4.78 9.80
C ASN A 47 -28.55 -4.75 10.78
N ASN A 48 -28.85 -4.86 12.07
CA ASN A 48 -27.83 -5.06 13.11
C ASN A 48 -27.47 -6.54 13.19
N ILE A 49 -26.22 -6.88 12.84
CA ILE A 49 -25.66 -8.22 12.99
C ILE A 49 -24.87 -8.26 14.30
N TYR A 50 -25.40 -8.96 15.30
CA TYR A 50 -24.75 -9.12 16.61
C TYR A 50 -23.87 -10.37 16.64
N ALA A 51 -22.83 -10.34 17.47
CA ALA A 51 -22.08 -11.53 17.83
C ALA A 51 -21.88 -11.66 19.33
N ARG A 52 -21.77 -12.92 19.77
CA ARG A 52 -21.17 -13.25 21.06
C ARG A 52 -19.67 -13.03 20.95
N LEU A 53 -19.13 -12.19 21.82
CA LEU A 53 -17.70 -11.96 21.89
C LEU A 53 -16.97 -13.21 22.37
N PRO A 54 -15.79 -13.52 21.80
CA PRO A 54 -15.01 -14.68 22.20
C PRO A 54 -14.23 -14.37 23.49
N GLY A 55 -14.51 -15.09 24.58
CA GLY A 55 -13.89 -14.86 25.90
C GLY A 55 -14.80 -14.14 26.89
N GLU A 56 -14.32 -14.02 28.13
CA GLU A 56 -15.03 -13.42 29.26
C GLU A 56 -14.29 -12.15 29.73
N ASP A 57 -15.02 -11.05 29.90
CA ASP A 57 -14.45 -9.77 30.33
C ASP A 57 -13.35 -9.19 29.40
N LEU A 58 -13.68 -9.06 28.11
CA LEU A 58 -12.79 -8.45 27.11
C LEU A 58 -12.58 -6.95 27.31
N ALA A 59 -11.34 -6.49 27.20
CA ALA A 59 -10.91 -5.10 27.31
C ALA A 59 -9.98 -4.70 26.15
N TYR A 60 -9.57 -3.44 26.14
CA TYR A 60 -8.62 -2.86 25.18
C TYR A 60 -8.94 -3.15 23.69
N PRO A 61 -10.18 -2.90 23.24
CA PRO A 61 -10.50 -3.01 21.82
C PRO A 61 -9.58 -2.13 20.97
N SER A 62 -9.00 -2.73 19.93
CA SER A 62 -8.25 -2.01 18.91
C SER A 62 -8.56 -2.58 17.53
N VAL A 63 -8.49 -1.73 16.51
CA VAL A 63 -8.57 -2.12 15.11
C VAL A 63 -7.21 -2.09 14.47
N HIS A 64 -6.99 -3.02 13.54
CA HIS A 64 -5.85 -3.05 12.64
C HIS A 64 -6.23 -3.91 11.43
N GLY A 65 -6.00 -3.41 10.21
CA GLY A 65 -6.51 -4.06 9.01
C GLY A 65 -8.04 -4.15 9.04
N ASN A 66 -8.54 -5.32 8.61
CA ASN A 66 -9.97 -5.64 8.56
C ASN A 66 -10.46 -6.37 9.81
N ALA A 67 -9.81 -6.16 10.96
CA ALA A 67 -10.08 -6.91 12.18
C ALA A 67 -10.04 -6.03 13.43
N MET A 68 -10.78 -6.49 14.44
CA MET A 68 -10.82 -5.95 15.78
C MET A 68 -10.19 -6.94 16.76
N TYR A 69 -9.43 -6.44 17.70
CA TYR A 69 -8.65 -7.23 18.65
C TYR A 69 -9.03 -6.85 20.07
N PHE A 70 -9.00 -7.83 20.97
CA PHE A 70 -9.37 -7.67 22.37
C PHE A 70 -8.40 -8.41 23.27
N VAL A 71 -8.30 -7.98 24.52
CA VAL A 71 -7.55 -8.68 25.57
C VAL A 71 -8.47 -9.08 26.70
N GLU A 72 -8.43 -10.35 27.07
CA GLU A 72 -9.13 -10.91 28.23
C GLU A 72 -8.33 -10.65 29.52
N SER A 73 -9.01 -10.54 30.66
CA SER A 73 -8.37 -10.39 31.98
C SER A 73 -7.33 -11.49 32.28
N THR A 74 -7.50 -12.69 31.71
CA THR A 74 -6.54 -13.80 31.81
C THR A 74 -5.31 -13.67 30.89
N LYS A 75 -5.12 -12.50 30.26
CA LYS A 75 -4.02 -12.18 29.34
C LYS A 75 -4.08 -12.90 27.98
N LYS A 76 -5.27 -13.33 27.55
CA LYS A 76 -5.52 -13.90 26.22
C LYS A 76 -5.92 -12.82 25.24
N ILE A 77 -5.42 -12.90 24.01
CA ILE A 77 -5.77 -12.00 22.91
C ILE A 77 -6.74 -12.71 21.98
N TYR A 78 -7.78 -11.98 21.59
CA TYR A 78 -8.83 -12.44 20.70
C TYR A 78 -8.91 -11.56 19.46
N LYS A 79 -9.27 -12.16 18.33
CA LYS A 79 -9.47 -11.48 17.04
C LYS A 79 -10.90 -11.68 16.57
N VAL A 80 -11.51 -10.61 16.07
CA VAL A 80 -12.86 -10.59 15.51
C VAL A 80 -12.82 -9.93 14.13
N MET A 81 -13.52 -10.49 13.16
CA MET A 81 -13.65 -9.99 11.79
C MET A 81 -15.11 -10.06 11.35
N PHE A 82 -15.47 -9.25 10.35
CA PHE A 82 -16.78 -9.32 9.71
C PHE A 82 -16.62 -9.76 8.25
N THR A 83 -17.51 -10.63 7.79
CA THR A 83 -17.64 -10.95 6.36
C THR A 83 -19.12 -10.96 5.98
N PRO A 84 -19.50 -10.48 4.78
CA PRO A 84 -20.89 -10.50 4.34
C PRO A 84 -21.53 -11.89 4.34
N SER A 85 -20.74 -12.94 4.08
CA SER A 85 -21.25 -14.31 4.00
C SER A 85 -21.46 -14.96 5.37
N ASN A 86 -20.62 -14.64 6.35
CA ASN A 86 -20.57 -15.36 7.63
C ASN A 86 -20.86 -14.48 8.86
N GLY A 87 -21.20 -13.20 8.66
CA GLY A 87 -21.41 -12.25 9.74
C GLY A 87 -20.12 -11.95 10.51
N ILE A 88 -20.26 -11.66 11.80
CA ILE A 88 -19.12 -11.44 12.70
C ILE A 88 -18.60 -12.80 13.17
N GLN A 89 -17.31 -13.05 12.94
CA GLN A 89 -16.62 -14.24 13.41
C GLN A 89 -15.42 -13.84 14.26
N GLY A 90 -15.19 -14.54 15.36
CA GLY A 90 -14.05 -14.27 16.21
C GLY A 90 -13.58 -15.48 17.00
N GLY A 91 -12.34 -15.42 17.45
CA GLY A 91 -11.71 -16.52 18.17
C GLY A 91 -10.43 -16.10 18.88
N TYR A 92 -9.91 -17.03 19.68
CA TYR A 92 -8.62 -16.90 20.34
C TYR A 92 -7.51 -16.73 19.30
N LEU A 93 -6.61 -15.78 19.53
CA LEU A 93 -5.44 -15.52 18.70
C LEU A 93 -4.17 -16.09 19.35
N ARG A 94 -3.85 -15.62 20.57
CA ARG A 94 -2.64 -16.00 21.32
C ARG A 94 -2.72 -15.53 22.77
N ASP A 95 -1.83 -16.03 23.61
CA ASP A 95 -1.57 -15.50 24.95
C ASP A 95 -0.59 -14.30 24.88
N LEU A 96 -0.67 -13.39 25.85
CA LEU A 96 0.43 -12.47 26.14
C LEU A 96 1.61 -13.27 26.69
N SER A 97 2.77 -13.09 26.08
CA SER A 97 4.00 -13.78 26.48
C SER A 97 4.54 -13.26 27.81
N GLU A 98 5.37 -14.07 28.48
CA GLU A 98 6.05 -13.65 29.70
C GLU A 98 6.93 -12.41 29.47
N GLY A 99 6.74 -11.38 30.31
CA GLY A 99 7.43 -10.09 30.19
C GLY A 99 6.85 -9.13 29.13
N GLU A 100 5.80 -9.52 28.42
CA GLU A 100 5.03 -8.62 27.54
C GLU A 100 4.15 -7.68 28.38
N LYS A 101 4.22 -6.37 28.11
CA LYS A 101 3.38 -5.34 28.73
C LYS A 101 2.41 -4.79 27.70
N LEU A 102 1.12 -4.81 28.01
CA LEU A 102 0.05 -4.22 27.20
C LEU A 102 -0.10 -2.72 27.50
N HIS A 103 -0.42 -1.94 26.47
CA HIS A 103 -0.71 -0.51 26.53
C HIS A 103 -2.14 -0.22 26.02
N GLY A 104 -2.71 0.91 26.45
CA GLY A 104 -4.12 1.27 26.29
C GLY A 104 -4.65 1.39 24.85
N SER A 105 -3.78 1.22 23.85
CA SER A 105 -4.09 1.28 22.43
C SER A 105 -3.94 -0.08 21.72
N GLY A 106 -3.85 -1.19 22.45
CA GLY A 106 -3.60 -2.49 21.80
C GLY A 106 -2.16 -2.65 21.30
N LEU A 107 -1.25 -1.81 21.79
CA LEU A 107 0.19 -2.00 21.64
C LEU A 107 0.71 -2.86 22.78
N CYS A 108 1.75 -3.62 22.48
CA CYS A 108 2.53 -4.40 23.40
C CYS A 108 3.98 -3.93 23.39
N SER A 109 4.66 -4.11 24.51
CA SER A 109 6.11 -3.89 24.59
C SER A 109 6.80 -5.00 25.35
N ARG A 110 8.06 -5.28 24.99
CA ARG A 110 8.90 -6.28 25.66
C ARG A 110 10.35 -5.82 25.69
N LEU A 111 11.04 -6.12 26.78
CA LEU A 111 12.49 -5.93 26.89
C LEU A 111 13.21 -7.18 26.36
N ARG A 112 14.16 -6.98 25.44
CA ARG A 112 15.10 -8.01 24.95
C ARG A 112 16.48 -7.40 24.81
N ASP A 113 17.49 -8.04 25.36
CA ASP A 113 18.89 -7.60 25.27
C ASP A 113 19.08 -6.12 25.68
N GLY A 114 18.37 -5.68 26.73
CA GLY A 114 18.39 -4.30 27.23
C GLY A 114 17.61 -3.28 26.40
N GLN A 115 17.02 -3.67 25.26
CA GLN A 115 16.26 -2.80 24.38
C GLN A 115 14.75 -3.04 24.50
N ARG A 116 13.96 -1.96 24.43
CA ARG A 116 12.49 -2.01 24.44
C ARG A 116 11.96 -2.11 23.01
N TYR A 117 11.30 -3.21 22.72
CA TYR A 117 10.59 -3.47 21.46
C TYR A 117 9.11 -3.16 21.64
N VAL A 118 8.50 -2.50 20.67
CA VAL A 118 7.08 -2.14 20.62
C VAL A 118 6.44 -2.73 19.38
N TYR A 119 5.26 -3.31 19.52
CA TYR A 119 4.52 -3.99 18.45
C TYR A 119 3.02 -4.00 18.77
N GLY A 120 2.17 -4.28 17.80
CA GLY A 120 0.74 -4.47 18.02
C GLY A 120 0.41 -5.81 18.68
N MET A 121 -0.66 -5.89 19.44
CA MET A 121 -1.10 -7.18 20.05
C MET A 121 -1.45 -8.24 19.00
N TRP A 122 -1.76 -7.81 17.77
CA TRP A 122 -2.00 -8.67 16.61
C TRP A 122 -0.73 -9.25 15.99
N GLU A 123 0.45 -8.77 16.41
CA GLU A 123 1.73 -9.24 15.91
C GLU A 123 2.27 -10.40 16.74
N ASP A 124 3.14 -11.21 16.14
CA ASP A 124 3.86 -12.28 16.81
C ASP A 124 4.92 -11.67 17.75
N PRO A 125 4.84 -11.92 19.07
CA PRO A 125 5.76 -11.33 20.04
C PRO A 125 7.20 -11.81 19.84
N ASN A 126 7.42 -12.95 19.18
CA ASN A 126 8.76 -13.48 18.89
C ASN A 126 9.42 -12.81 17.67
N ARG A 127 8.67 -12.01 16.91
CA ARG A 127 9.24 -11.17 15.86
C ARG A 127 9.89 -9.91 16.44
N ALA A 128 10.71 -9.26 15.63
CA ALA A 128 11.36 -8.01 16.00
C ALA A 128 10.35 -6.85 15.87
N GLY A 129 9.90 -6.31 17.00
CA GLY A 129 9.12 -5.07 17.04
C GLY A 129 9.98 -3.83 16.74
N ILE A 130 9.36 -2.66 16.82
CA ILE A 130 10.06 -1.37 16.69
C ILE A 130 10.86 -1.11 17.95
N ILE A 131 12.17 -0.93 17.79
CA ILE A 131 13.08 -0.58 18.88
C ILE A 131 12.87 0.89 19.22
N ILE A 132 12.64 1.18 20.50
CA ILE A 132 12.71 2.55 21.01
C ILE A 132 14.19 2.94 21.10
N ASP A 133 14.62 3.82 20.19
CA ASP A 133 15.98 4.34 20.02
C ASP A 133 16.22 5.64 20.81
N VAL A 134 15.34 5.93 21.76
CA VAL A 134 15.43 7.07 22.69
C VAL A 134 15.64 6.55 24.12
N PRO A 135 16.54 7.16 24.92
CA PRO A 135 16.71 6.80 26.32
C PRO A 135 15.38 6.81 27.11
N PRO A 136 15.10 5.81 27.97
CA PRO A 136 13.82 5.69 28.66
C PRO A 136 13.40 6.96 29.43
N HIS A 137 14.35 7.62 30.09
CA HIS A 137 14.09 8.82 30.91
C HIS A 137 13.51 10.00 30.13
N ILE A 138 13.73 10.07 28.81
CA ILE A 138 13.13 11.11 27.95
C ILE A 138 11.63 10.85 27.77
N LEU A 139 11.19 9.60 27.90
CA LEU A 139 9.83 9.15 27.65
C LEU A 139 9.04 8.87 28.94
N ASP A 140 9.60 9.16 30.12
CA ASP A 140 8.97 8.84 31.41
C ASP A 140 7.61 9.53 31.57
N ASP A 141 7.49 10.77 31.07
CA ASP A 141 6.24 11.55 31.10
C ASP A 141 5.38 11.40 29.81
N HIS A 142 5.74 10.47 28.92
CA HIS A 142 5.11 10.33 27.61
C HIS A 142 4.21 9.08 27.54
N ILE A 143 3.00 9.26 27.03
CA ILE A 143 2.04 8.16 26.86
C ILE A 143 2.20 7.56 25.47
N MET A 144 2.47 6.25 25.39
CA MET A 144 2.53 5.52 24.13
C MET A 144 1.12 5.38 23.51
N ARG A 145 0.97 5.77 22.24
CA ARG A 145 -0.34 5.83 21.58
C ARG A 145 -0.46 4.88 20.41
N ARG A 146 0.37 4.99 19.38
CA ARG A 146 0.21 4.23 18.14
C ARG A 146 1.54 3.89 17.52
N VAL A 147 1.53 2.91 16.63
CA VAL A 147 2.60 2.72 15.66
C VAL A 147 2.08 3.25 14.33
N HIS A 148 2.89 4.03 13.64
CA HIS A 148 2.58 4.49 12.30
C HIS A 148 3.86 4.54 11.48
N ARG A 149 3.87 3.82 10.35
CA ARG A 149 4.98 3.83 9.38
C ARG A 149 6.37 3.54 10.00
N GLY A 150 6.43 2.58 10.91
CA GLY A 150 7.68 2.18 11.57
C GLY A 150 8.14 3.12 12.69
N LYS A 151 7.32 4.13 13.05
CA LYS A 151 7.56 5.04 14.16
C LYS A 151 6.54 4.80 15.26
N VAL A 152 6.99 4.86 16.51
CA VAL A 152 6.13 4.84 17.69
C VAL A 152 5.75 6.28 18.02
N ILE A 153 4.44 6.53 18.05
CA ILE A 153 3.84 7.80 18.38
C ILE A 153 3.53 7.83 19.88
N PHE A 154 4.07 8.82 20.55
CA PHE A 154 3.79 9.16 21.93
C PHE A 154 3.02 10.47 22.00
N THR A 155 2.38 10.74 23.14
CA THR A 155 1.83 12.05 23.47
C THR A 155 2.48 12.60 24.73
N ASN A 156 2.80 13.89 24.71
CA ASN A 156 3.15 14.65 25.89
C ASN A 156 2.04 15.68 26.15
N ILE A 157 1.59 15.75 27.40
CA ILE A 157 0.42 16.52 27.83
C ILE A 157 0.84 17.73 28.67
N ASN A 158 2.11 17.82 29.06
CA ASN A 158 2.59 18.73 30.09
C ASN A 158 3.09 20.09 29.57
N ASN A 159 3.04 20.34 28.25
CA ASN A 159 3.91 21.37 27.65
C ASN A 159 3.21 22.43 26.78
N LEU A 160 1.89 22.39 26.56
CA LEU A 160 1.21 23.40 25.74
C LEU A 160 0.06 24.09 26.50
N PRO A 161 0.03 25.44 26.53
CA PRO A 161 -1.15 26.20 26.91
C PRO A 161 -2.40 25.70 26.14
N GLU A 162 -3.57 25.72 26.77
CA GLU A 162 -4.85 25.26 26.19
C GLU A 162 -5.15 25.87 24.80
N GLU A 163 -4.68 27.10 24.56
CA GLU A 163 -4.91 27.84 23.32
C GLU A 163 -4.03 27.41 22.12
N ASN A 164 -3.09 26.47 22.30
CA ASN A 164 -2.12 26.11 21.27
C ASN A 164 -2.50 24.85 20.46
N CYS A 165 -2.28 24.91 19.14
CA CYS A 165 -2.42 23.78 18.24
C CYS A 165 -1.45 22.64 18.61
N PRO A 166 -1.84 21.36 18.46
CA PRO A 166 -0.93 20.26 18.71
C PRO A 166 0.32 20.34 17.82
N LYS A 167 1.46 19.96 18.36
CA LYS A 167 2.76 20.02 17.68
C LYS A 167 3.36 18.63 17.58
N VAL A 168 3.89 18.32 16.40
CA VAL A 168 4.60 17.06 16.16
C VAL A 168 6.10 17.31 16.34
N VAL A 169 6.72 16.55 17.24
CA VAL A 169 8.15 16.60 17.55
C VAL A 169 8.76 15.24 17.23
N GLN A 170 9.70 15.19 16.29
CA GLN A 170 10.44 13.98 16.00
C GLN A 170 11.66 13.90 16.93
N LEU A 171 11.64 12.98 17.90
CA LEU A 171 12.74 12.79 18.85
C LEU A 171 13.87 11.93 18.28
N SER A 172 13.55 11.03 17.36
CA SER A 172 14.51 10.12 16.72
C SER A 172 14.00 9.62 15.37
N GLU A 173 14.68 8.66 14.77
CA GLU A 173 14.21 7.99 13.55
C GLU A 173 12.93 7.18 13.80
N LYS A 174 12.76 6.61 15.00
CA LYS A 174 11.65 5.71 15.35
C LYS A 174 10.65 6.27 16.35
N VAL A 175 10.88 7.46 16.90
CA VAL A 175 10.01 8.04 17.94
C VAL A 175 9.52 9.43 17.54
N ILE A 176 8.20 9.56 17.51
CA ILE A 176 7.49 10.83 17.34
C ILE A 176 6.71 11.11 18.61
N VAL A 177 6.71 12.37 19.05
CA VAL A 177 5.89 12.88 20.13
C VAL A 177 4.90 13.88 19.56
N ILE A 178 3.63 13.76 19.95
CA ILE A 178 2.61 14.76 19.74
C ILE A 178 2.46 15.52 21.06
N GLU A 179 2.94 16.75 21.08
CA GLU A 179 2.70 17.69 22.16
C GLU A 179 1.29 18.26 21.98
N ALA A 180 0.44 18.11 22.99
CA ALA A 180 -0.93 18.62 22.97
C ALA A 180 -1.30 19.17 24.36
N PRO A 181 -2.30 20.06 24.47
CA PRO A 181 -2.81 20.53 25.76
C PRO A 181 -3.35 19.40 26.66
N GLU A 182 -3.65 19.71 27.93
CA GLU A 182 -4.06 18.77 29.00
C GLU A 182 -5.19 17.79 28.60
N ASN A 183 -5.96 18.14 27.58
CA ASN A 183 -6.97 17.31 26.95
C ASN A 183 -6.35 16.18 26.12
N HIS A 184 -6.10 15.01 26.75
CA HIS A 184 -5.66 13.75 26.11
C HIS A 184 -6.07 13.64 24.62
N PRO A 185 -5.16 13.89 23.67
CA PRO A 185 -5.51 13.90 22.26
C PRO A 185 -5.84 12.49 21.79
N ALA A 186 -7.01 12.33 21.17
CA ALA A 186 -7.36 11.08 20.52
C ALA A 186 -6.65 11.02 19.16
N ILE A 187 -5.61 10.18 19.09
CA ILE A 187 -4.82 9.97 17.88
C ILE A 187 -5.36 8.77 17.11
N TYR A 188 -5.68 9.03 15.85
CA TYR A 188 -6.01 8.01 14.87
C TYR A 188 -4.96 8.02 13.75
N VAL A 189 -4.57 6.83 13.36
CA VAL A 189 -3.72 6.58 12.20
C VAL A 189 -4.34 5.44 11.40
N ASN A 190 -4.20 5.52 10.09
CA ASN A 190 -4.59 4.46 9.17
C ASN A 190 -3.33 3.92 8.50
N ASP A 191 -3.18 2.61 8.43
CA ASP A 191 -1.98 1.93 7.91
C ASP A 191 -1.71 2.26 6.43
N TYR A 192 -2.76 2.60 5.68
CA TYR A 192 -2.72 2.97 4.26
C TYR A 192 -2.56 4.49 4.04
N SER A 193 -2.62 5.30 5.11
CA SER A 193 -2.58 6.76 5.03
C SER A 193 -1.22 7.33 5.45
N PRO A 194 -0.78 8.48 4.90
CA PRO A 194 0.34 9.25 5.49
C PRO A 194 -0.06 10.12 6.66
N PHE A 195 -1.36 10.23 6.92
CA PHE A 195 -1.87 11.25 7.80
C PHE A 195 -2.04 10.73 9.22
N ILE A 196 -1.61 11.54 10.18
CA ILE A 196 -1.98 11.39 11.58
C ILE A 196 -3.13 12.34 11.85
N TYR A 197 -4.23 11.81 12.38
CA TYR A 197 -5.41 12.58 12.73
C TYR A 197 -5.46 12.75 14.24
N ILE A 198 -5.56 14.00 14.68
CA ILE A 198 -5.58 14.38 16.08
C ILE A 198 -6.90 15.11 16.33
N ALA A 199 -7.82 14.46 17.02
CA ALA A 199 -9.04 15.13 17.46
C ALA A 199 -8.74 15.97 18.71
N ASN A 200 -9.09 17.26 18.65
CA ASN A 200 -9.18 18.13 19.81
C ASN A 200 -10.63 18.14 20.30
N LYS A 201 -10.79 18.21 21.63
CA LYS A 201 -12.06 18.28 22.33
C LYS A 201 -12.87 19.55 22.00
N GLU A 202 -12.24 20.54 21.37
CA GLU A 202 -12.83 21.82 20.97
C GLU A 202 -13.09 21.91 19.45
N GLU A 203 -13.83 20.95 18.89
CA GLU A 203 -14.37 20.96 17.50
C GLU A 203 -13.40 20.73 16.32
N HIS A 204 -12.09 20.64 16.56
CA HIS A 204 -11.09 20.56 15.48
C HIS A 204 -10.48 19.17 15.33
N ILE A 205 -10.24 18.77 14.09
CA ILE A 205 -9.43 17.62 13.71
C ILE A 205 -8.17 18.16 13.03
N TYR A 206 -7.02 17.97 13.65
CA TYR A 206 -5.75 18.32 13.02
C TYR A 206 -5.23 17.15 12.20
N VAL A 207 -4.77 17.45 10.99
CA VAL A 207 -4.17 16.47 10.09
C VAL A 207 -2.69 16.80 9.90
N HIS A 208 -1.84 15.83 10.16
CA HIS A 208 -0.39 15.95 9.99
C HIS A 208 0.12 15.04 8.86
N ASP A 209 0.85 15.60 7.90
CA ASP A 209 1.47 14.85 6.79
C ASP A 209 2.98 15.03 6.63
N THR A 210 3.64 15.70 7.60
CA THR A 210 5.09 16.04 7.72
C THR A 210 5.52 17.48 7.41
N ARG A 211 4.64 18.42 6.99
CA ARG A 211 5.07 19.82 6.75
C ARG A 211 4.35 20.89 7.55
N THR A 212 3.07 20.70 7.84
CA THR A 212 2.26 21.64 8.63
C THR A 212 1.16 20.87 9.38
N MET A 213 0.61 21.50 10.42
CA MET A 213 -0.59 21.05 11.12
C MET A 213 -1.75 21.92 10.64
N GLU A 214 -2.68 21.33 9.88
CA GLU A 214 -3.83 22.06 9.37
C GLU A 214 -5.10 21.64 10.13
N PRO A 215 -5.85 22.59 10.72
CA PRO A 215 -7.12 22.29 11.38
C PRO A 215 -8.23 22.09 10.34
N LEU A 216 -8.97 21.00 10.50
CA LEU A 216 -10.24 20.74 9.84
C LEU A 216 -11.36 20.88 10.88
N GLN A 217 -12.43 21.59 10.54
CA GLN A 217 -13.58 21.76 11.44
C GLN A 217 -14.73 20.88 11.00
N LEU A 218 -15.35 20.19 11.96
CA LEU A 218 -16.60 19.48 11.71
C LEU A 218 -17.77 20.42 11.97
N ALA A 219 -18.60 20.68 10.96
CA ALA A 219 -19.76 21.53 11.13
C ALA A 219 -20.73 20.97 12.20
N ASP A 220 -21.31 21.87 13.00
CA ASP A 220 -22.36 21.60 13.99
C ASP A 220 -21.99 20.65 15.14
N ALA A 221 -20.70 20.34 15.32
CA ALA A 221 -20.22 19.51 16.41
C ALA A 221 -19.74 20.37 17.57
N ASP A 222 -20.30 20.14 18.77
CA ASP A 222 -19.89 20.85 19.99
C ASP A 222 -18.59 20.26 20.58
N TYR A 223 -18.35 18.97 20.34
CA TYR A 223 -17.20 18.25 20.89
C TYR A 223 -16.88 17.02 20.04
N ILE A 224 -15.59 16.84 19.70
CA ILE A 224 -15.11 15.63 18.99
C ILE A 224 -14.37 14.75 19.99
N ALA A 225 -14.91 13.57 20.29
CA ALA A 225 -14.29 12.65 21.22
C ALA A 225 -13.07 11.97 20.62
N TYR A 226 -13.22 11.41 19.42
CA TYR A 226 -12.15 10.73 18.68
C TYR A 226 -12.57 10.46 17.23
N VAL A 227 -11.55 10.19 16.40
CA VAL A 227 -11.73 9.67 15.05
C VAL A 227 -11.91 8.15 15.11
N ALA A 228 -13.07 7.65 14.68
CA ALA A 228 -13.38 6.22 14.65
C ALA A 228 -12.69 5.52 13.47
N GLY A 229 -12.56 6.21 12.34
CA GLY A 229 -11.61 5.86 11.29
C GLY A 229 -11.69 6.70 10.03
N VAL A 230 -10.87 6.35 9.05
CA VAL A 230 -10.84 6.98 7.73
C VAL A 230 -10.89 5.90 6.68
N HIS A 231 -11.92 5.90 5.84
CA HIS A 231 -12.10 4.92 4.79
C HIS A 231 -12.72 5.58 3.58
N ASN A 232 -12.21 5.24 2.39
CA ASN A 232 -12.61 5.91 1.15
C ASN A 232 -12.79 7.41 1.40
N GLY A 233 -11.75 8.05 1.97
CA GLY A 233 -11.56 9.52 1.91
C GLY A 233 -12.67 10.29 2.61
N GLU A 234 -13.47 9.57 3.36
CA GLU A 234 -14.35 10.09 4.37
C GLU A 234 -13.70 9.80 5.71
N ILE A 235 -13.76 10.80 6.58
CA ILE A 235 -13.40 10.65 7.98
C ILE A 235 -14.67 10.39 8.77
N THR A 236 -14.64 9.38 9.62
CA THR A 236 -15.73 9.01 10.52
C THR A 236 -15.31 9.32 11.94
N VAL A 237 -16.09 10.15 12.63
CA VAL A 237 -15.78 10.66 13.97
C VAL A 237 -16.94 10.47 14.93
N TYR A 238 -16.58 10.24 16.19
CA TYR A 238 -17.53 10.21 17.30
C TYR A 238 -17.55 11.58 17.97
N ALA A 239 -18.69 12.26 17.93
CA ALA A 239 -18.83 13.65 18.36
C ALA A 239 -20.17 13.87 19.08
N THR A 240 -20.24 14.89 19.95
CA THR A 240 -21.53 15.39 20.46
C THR A 240 -22.01 16.55 19.62
N MET A 241 -23.32 16.66 19.56
CA MET A 241 -24.06 17.80 19.05
C MET A 241 -25.11 18.19 20.09
N SER A 242 -25.80 19.31 19.88
CA SER A 242 -26.75 19.90 20.84
C SER A 242 -27.79 18.95 21.43
N ASP A 243 -28.13 17.84 20.76
CA ASP A 243 -29.14 16.86 21.16
C ASP A 243 -28.60 15.43 21.43
N GLY A 244 -27.28 15.23 21.48
CA GLY A 244 -26.67 13.97 21.95
C GLY A 244 -25.42 13.53 21.17
N TRP A 245 -25.10 12.24 21.28
CA TRP A 245 -23.93 11.62 20.64
C TRP A 245 -24.22 11.14 19.22
N TYR A 246 -23.28 11.39 18.32
CA TYR A 246 -23.37 11.06 16.91
C TYR A 246 -22.10 10.41 16.37
N LEU A 247 -22.31 9.50 15.43
CA LEU A 247 -21.32 9.09 14.46
C LEU A 247 -21.50 9.95 13.21
N VAL A 248 -20.48 10.74 12.90
CA VAL A 248 -20.51 11.68 11.79
C VAL A 248 -19.47 11.24 10.78
N THR A 249 -19.89 11.09 9.53
CA THR A 249 -19.00 10.85 8.40
C THR A 249 -18.96 12.11 7.55
N ALA A 250 -17.76 12.58 7.23
CA ALA A 250 -17.56 13.78 6.45
C ALA A 250 -16.48 13.58 5.39
N GLN A 251 -16.64 14.27 4.26
CA GLN A 251 -15.71 14.20 3.14
C GLN A 251 -14.42 14.94 3.50
N LEU A 252 -13.27 14.25 3.42
CA LEU A 252 -11.97 14.90 3.52
C LEU A 252 -11.68 15.76 2.27
N PRO A 253 -10.95 16.88 2.43
CA PRO A 253 -10.41 17.63 1.30
C PRO A 253 -9.56 16.76 0.36
N ARG A 254 -9.55 17.10 -0.93
CA ARG A 254 -8.99 16.25 -2.00
C ARG A 254 -7.51 15.90 -1.77
N GLU A 255 -6.76 16.80 -1.18
CA GLU A 255 -5.37 16.66 -0.76
C GLU A 255 -5.16 15.50 0.22
N TYR A 256 -6.11 15.24 1.11
CA TYR A 256 -6.06 14.11 2.05
C TYR A 256 -6.74 12.84 1.50
N VAL A 257 -7.57 12.98 0.46
CA VAL A 257 -8.24 11.87 -0.25
C VAL A 257 -7.33 11.18 -1.28
N ARG A 258 -6.23 11.84 -1.71
CA ARG A 258 -5.33 11.41 -2.80
C ARG A 258 -4.78 9.98 -2.72
N TRP A 259 -4.96 9.29 -1.60
CA TRP A 259 -4.48 7.92 -1.41
C TRP A 259 -5.60 6.86 -1.46
N ASN A 260 -6.84 7.20 -1.10
CA ASN A 260 -7.91 6.20 -0.90
C ASN A 260 -9.19 6.34 -1.76
N ASN A 261 -9.46 7.44 -2.47
CA ASN A 261 -10.66 7.51 -3.36
C ASN A 261 -10.68 8.73 -4.25
N LEU A 262 -10.12 8.51 -5.42
CA LEU A 262 -10.92 8.83 -6.57
C LEU A 262 -11.75 7.57 -6.89
N THR A 263 -13.02 7.70 -7.30
CA THR A 263 -13.70 6.57 -7.95
C THR A 263 -12.78 6.04 -9.04
N THR A 264 -12.75 4.72 -9.30
CA THR A 264 -11.82 4.11 -10.28
C THR A 264 -11.81 4.87 -11.62
N ALA A 265 -12.94 5.48 -12.01
CA ALA A 265 -13.05 6.39 -13.16
C ALA A 265 -12.34 7.74 -12.97
N GLN A 266 -12.60 8.48 -11.89
CA GLN A 266 -11.97 9.78 -11.61
C GLN A 266 -10.46 9.66 -11.34
N HIS A 267 -9.98 8.56 -10.72
CA HIS A 267 -8.55 8.31 -10.49
C HIS A 267 -7.86 8.18 -11.82
N SER A 268 -8.48 7.38 -12.68
CA SER A 268 -7.98 7.11 -14.01
C SER A 268 -7.98 8.36 -14.88
N GLU A 269 -9.00 9.22 -14.79
CA GLU A 269 -9.08 10.45 -15.60
C GLU A 269 -8.13 11.55 -15.13
N GLU A 270 -7.99 11.77 -13.82
CA GLU A 270 -7.01 12.72 -13.30
C GLU A 270 -5.57 12.24 -13.53
N THR A 271 -5.32 10.94 -13.35
CA THR A 271 -4.00 10.33 -13.63
C THR A 271 -3.69 10.43 -15.12
N VAL A 272 -4.64 10.10 -16.01
CA VAL A 272 -4.48 10.26 -17.47
C VAL A 272 -4.31 11.73 -17.86
N SER A 273 -5.00 12.66 -17.20
CA SER A 273 -4.86 14.10 -17.45
C SER A 273 -3.51 14.64 -16.96
N ARG A 274 -2.96 14.11 -15.87
CA ARG A 274 -1.60 14.40 -15.40
C ARG A 274 -0.55 13.82 -16.33
N ILE A 275 -0.74 12.58 -16.78
CA ILE A 275 0.10 11.94 -17.81
C ILE A 275 0.11 12.87 -19.03
N ASN A 276 -1.05 13.25 -19.57
CA ASN A 276 -1.12 14.15 -20.72
C ASN A 276 -0.37 15.47 -20.51
N ARG A 277 -0.54 16.13 -19.35
CA ARG A 277 0.20 17.37 -19.01
C ARG A 277 1.71 17.19 -18.91
N ASN A 278 2.16 16.11 -18.28
CA ASN A 278 3.59 15.80 -18.13
C ASN A 278 4.25 15.47 -19.48
N LEU A 279 3.48 15.01 -20.46
CA LEU A 279 3.94 14.61 -21.78
C LEU A 279 3.89 15.75 -22.81
N THR A 280 2.95 16.70 -22.65
CA THR A 280 2.86 17.89 -23.51
C THR A 280 3.92 18.94 -23.18
N ASN A 281 4.49 18.92 -21.96
CA ASN A 281 5.67 19.70 -21.61
C ASN A 281 6.93 19.08 -22.25
N ARG A 282 7.00 19.09 -23.59
CA ARG A 282 8.26 19.07 -24.34
C ARG A 282 8.98 20.39 -24.06
N ASN A 283 9.44 20.62 -22.84
CA ASN A 283 10.20 21.83 -22.55
C ASN A 283 11.55 21.73 -23.26
N ASN A 284 11.62 22.45 -24.39
CA ASN A 284 12.77 23.14 -24.95
C ASN A 284 13.81 23.46 -23.86
N GLY A 285 14.77 22.56 -23.69
CA GLY A 285 16.00 22.80 -22.94
C GLY A 285 17.08 23.33 -23.86
N SER A 286 16.82 24.42 -24.59
CA SER A 286 17.91 25.21 -25.17
C SER A 286 18.67 25.89 -24.01
N GLY A 287 19.73 25.24 -23.53
CA GLY A 287 20.83 25.90 -22.81
C GLY A 287 20.93 25.74 -21.29
N LYS A 288 20.07 24.98 -20.60
CA LYS A 288 20.30 24.59 -19.19
C LYS A 288 20.46 23.07 -19.07
N GLY A 289 21.48 22.64 -18.32
CA GLY A 289 21.92 21.24 -18.25
C GLY A 289 20.79 20.26 -17.94
N PHE A 290 20.80 19.11 -18.62
CA PHE A 290 19.86 18.01 -18.37
C PHE A 290 19.99 17.52 -16.92
N GLU A 291 18.86 17.51 -16.22
CA GLU A 291 18.75 17.05 -14.83
C GLU A 291 17.62 16.00 -14.77
N SER A 292 17.94 14.79 -14.30
CA SER A 292 17.01 13.65 -14.32
C SER A 292 15.92 13.82 -13.27
N GLU A 293 14.65 13.79 -13.72
CA GLU A 293 13.48 13.83 -12.83
C GLU A 293 13.39 12.61 -11.92
N PHE A 294 13.86 11.45 -12.39
CA PHE A 294 13.98 10.24 -11.60
C PHE A 294 14.92 10.45 -10.41
N LEU A 295 16.13 10.96 -10.64
CA LEU A 295 17.11 11.18 -9.57
C LEU A 295 16.75 12.35 -8.64
N LYS A 296 15.93 13.29 -9.09
CA LYS A 296 15.35 14.34 -8.22
C LYS A 296 14.32 13.78 -7.24
N LYS A 297 13.52 12.81 -7.68
CA LYS A 297 12.36 12.32 -6.91
C LYS A 297 12.65 11.03 -6.16
N PHE A 298 13.66 10.28 -6.59
CA PHE A 298 13.93 8.96 -6.06
C PHE A 298 15.42 8.77 -5.77
N LYS A 299 15.70 8.03 -4.70
CA LYS A 299 16.98 7.41 -4.40
C LYS A 299 16.93 5.95 -4.84
N PRO A 300 17.51 5.59 -6.00
CA PRO A 300 17.51 4.22 -6.48
C PRO A 300 18.35 3.33 -5.56
N LYS A 301 17.89 2.10 -5.29
CA LYS A 301 18.50 1.16 -4.33
C LYS A 301 19.15 -0.03 -5.03
N LYS A 302 18.39 -0.70 -5.89
CA LYS A 302 18.85 -1.87 -6.63
C LYS A 302 18.04 -2.04 -7.91
N ILE A 303 18.61 -2.74 -8.88
CA ILE A 303 17.87 -3.21 -10.06
C ILE A 303 17.23 -4.55 -9.68
N ILE A 304 15.91 -4.63 -9.85
CA ILE A 304 15.07 -5.80 -9.51
C ILE A 304 14.53 -6.54 -10.74
N GLY A 305 14.70 -5.96 -11.93
CA GLY A 305 14.34 -6.60 -13.18
C GLY A 305 15.06 -5.93 -14.33
N GLN A 306 15.38 -6.71 -15.37
CA GLN A 306 16.03 -6.22 -16.57
C GLN A 306 15.40 -6.90 -17.78
N GLY A 307 15.07 -6.12 -18.81
CA GLY A 307 14.52 -6.62 -20.06
C GLY A 307 15.23 -5.99 -21.25
N ALA A 308 14.88 -6.41 -22.46
CA ALA A 308 15.53 -5.96 -23.70
C ALA A 308 15.53 -4.43 -23.88
N PHE A 309 14.45 -3.77 -23.46
CA PHE A 309 14.25 -2.33 -23.67
C PHE A 309 14.33 -1.53 -22.38
N GLY A 310 14.81 -2.09 -21.26
CA GLY A 310 14.73 -1.35 -20.00
C GLY A 310 15.12 -2.11 -18.74
N CYS A 311 14.95 -1.44 -17.61
CA CYS A 311 15.21 -2.00 -16.29
C CYS A 311 14.16 -1.54 -15.28
N VAL A 312 14.02 -2.30 -14.21
CA VAL A 312 13.15 -1.99 -13.09
C VAL A 312 14.03 -1.73 -11.88
N PHE A 313 13.90 -0.53 -11.31
CA PHE A 313 14.57 -0.14 -10.08
C PHE A 313 13.65 -0.36 -8.89
N GLU A 314 14.18 -0.91 -7.80
CA GLU A 314 13.67 -0.58 -6.48
C GLU A 314 14.20 0.81 -6.13
N ALA A 315 13.30 1.76 -5.91
CA ALA A 315 13.66 3.15 -5.67
C ALA A 315 12.82 3.73 -4.53
N GLU A 316 13.50 4.41 -3.61
CA GLU A 316 12.86 5.12 -2.51
C GLU A 316 12.51 6.52 -2.97
N ASN A 317 11.25 6.93 -2.85
CA ASN A 317 10.89 8.31 -3.12
C ASN A 317 11.40 9.21 -1.98
N ILE A 318 12.05 10.32 -2.31
CA ILE A 318 12.72 11.17 -1.32
C ILE A 318 11.76 11.97 -0.44
N VAL A 319 10.48 12.07 -0.85
CA VAL A 319 9.47 12.88 -0.15
C VAL A 319 8.64 12.03 0.78
N ASP A 320 8.06 10.95 0.27
CA ASP A 320 7.16 10.08 1.05
C ASP A 320 7.90 8.92 1.73
N GLU A 321 9.19 8.73 1.43
CA GLU A 321 10.08 7.67 1.94
C GLU A 321 9.60 6.24 1.61
N TRP A 322 8.66 6.10 0.66
CA TRP A 322 8.15 4.80 0.23
C TRP A 322 9.03 4.16 -0.83
N ILE A 323 9.08 2.84 -0.80
CA ILE A 323 9.77 2.04 -1.79
C ILE A 323 8.81 1.69 -2.94
N TYR A 324 9.22 2.04 -4.15
CA TYR A 324 8.49 1.79 -5.38
C TYR A 324 9.33 0.95 -6.34
N ALA A 325 8.64 0.23 -7.25
CA ALA A 325 9.28 -0.21 -8.47
C ALA A 325 9.15 0.92 -9.49
N VAL A 326 10.26 1.31 -10.08
CA VAL A 326 10.28 2.26 -11.18
C VAL A 326 10.81 1.52 -12.41
N LYS A 327 9.90 1.16 -13.33
CA LYS A 327 10.26 0.56 -14.62
C LYS A 327 10.64 1.68 -15.58
N ARG A 328 11.88 1.65 -16.07
CA ARG A 328 12.41 2.57 -17.08
C ARG A 328 12.52 1.84 -18.40
N ILE A 329 11.87 2.37 -19.43
CA ILE A 329 11.80 1.80 -20.77
C ILE A 329 12.45 2.78 -21.73
N ALA A 330 13.46 2.32 -22.47
CA ALA A 330 14.10 3.04 -23.55
C ALA A 330 13.19 3.02 -24.78
N ILE A 331 13.02 4.19 -25.39
CA ILE A 331 12.17 4.40 -26.55
C ILE A 331 12.90 5.22 -27.60
N SER A 332 12.56 4.99 -28.85
CA SER A 332 12.97 5.83 -29.98
C SER A 332 12.22 7.16 -29.99
N HIS A 333 12.74 8.12 -30.73
CA HIS A 333 12.17 9.47 -30.82
C HIS A 333 10.95 9.56 -31.76
N ASP A 334 10.55 8.46 -32.42
CA ASP A 334 9.39 8.47 -33.30
C ASP A 334 8.08 8.60 -32.52
N GLU A 335 7.12 9.29 -33.13
CA GLU A 335 5.83 9.59 -32.49
C GLU A 335 4.92 8.36 -32.38
N GLU A 336 5.11 7.36 -33.23
CA GLU A 336 4.30 6.15 -33.24
C GLU A 336 4.58 5.29 -31.99
N THR A 337 5.84 4.96 -31.73
CA THR A 337 6.29 4.25 -30.54
C THR A 337 5.91 5.00 -29.27
N HIS A 338 6.04 6.34 -29.27
CA HIS A 338 5.52 7.17 -28.18
C HIS A 338 4.03 6.95 -27.99
N ASN A 339 3.21 7.05 -29.04
CA ASN A 339 1.77 6.92 -28.95
C ASN A 339 1.31 5.52 -28.49
N GLU A 340 2.00 4.45 -28.89
CA GLU A 340 1.72 3.09 -28.42
C GLU A 340 1.94 2.96 -26.91
N ILE A 341 3.12 3.38 -26.43
CA ILE A 341 3.47 3.29 -25.01
C ILE A 341 2.54 4.17 -24.17
N LEU A 342 2.15 5.33 -24.69
CA LEU A 342 1.18 6.19 -24.04
C LEU A 342 -0.21 5.57 -23.95
N ARG A 343 -0.66 4.83 -24.97
CA ARG A 343 -1.91 4.07 -24.88
C ARG A 343 -1.83 3.04 -23.77
N GLU A 344 -0.74 2.28 -23.68
CA GLU A 344 -0.58 1.24 -22.67
C GLU A 344 -0.47 1.81 -21.24
N VAL A 345 0.34 2.85 -21.04
CA VAL A 345 0.44 3.56 -19.76
C VAL A 345 -0.91 4.12 -19.33
N ARG A 346 -1.67 4.72 -20.24
CA ARG A 346 -3.03 5.22 -19.93
C ARG A 346 -3.95 4.08 -19.53
N MET A 347 -3.88 2.93 -20.20
CA MET A 347 -4.70 1.76 -19.85
C MET A 347 -4.35 1.23 -18.46
N MET A 348 -3.05 1.10 -18.13
CA MET A 348 -2.59 0.68 -16.81
C MET A 348 -3.03 1.64 -15.69
N ALA A 349 -2.98 2.95 -15.95
CA ALA A 349 -3.43 3.96 -15.00
C ALA A 349 -4.92 3.87 -14.65
N ARG A 350 -5.72 3.14 -15.44
CA ARG A 350 -7.16 2.88 -15.17
C ARG A 350 -7.43 1.57 -14.44
N LEU A 351 -6.41 0.78 -14.14
CA LEU A 351 -6.57 -0.50 -13.47
C LEU A 351 -6.52 -0.32 -11.97
N ASP A 352 -7.47 -0.94 -11.31
CA ASP A 352 -7.66 -0.89 -9.87
C ASP A 352 -8.31 -2.19 -9.46
N HIS A 353 -7.48 -3.12 -8.99
CA HIS A 353 -7.89 -4.45 -8.59
C HIS A 353 -6.87 -4.99 -7.58
N PRO A 354 -7.31 -5.64 -6.48
CA PRO A 354 -6.42 -6.10 -5.42
C PRO A 354 -5.32 -7.05 -5.92
N GLY A 355 -5.61 -7.85 -6.94
CA GLY A 355 -4.66 -8.76 -7.60
C GLY A 355 -3.85 -8.17 -8.77
N ILE A 356 -3.89 -6.86 -9.00
CA ILE A 356 -3.07 -6.16 -10.01
C ILE A 356 -2.10 -5.22 -9.29
N VAL A 357 -0.86 -5.10 -9.80
CA VAL A 357 0.10 -4.11 -9.29
C VAL A 357 -0.43 -2.69 -9.54
N ARG A 358 -0.48 -1.88 -8.48
CA ARG A 358 -1.02 -0.52 -8.55
C ARG A 358 -0.05 0.41 -9.28
N TYR A 359 -0.59 1.15 -10.24
CA TYR A 359 0.10 2.22 -10.95
C TYR A 359 0.05 3.52 -10.13
N HIS A 360 1.17 4.26 -10.06
CA HIS A 360 1.22 5.56 -9.37
C HIS A 360 1.47 6.74 -10.31
N ASN A 361 2.47 6.66 -11.18
CA ASN A 361 2.87 7.82 -11.98
C ASN A 361 3.72 7.43 -13.21
N THR A 362 3.76 8.32 -14.20
CA THR A 362 4.66 8.23 -15.36
C THR A 362 5.21 9.59 -15.74
N TRP A 363 6.46 9.60 -16.17
CA TRP A 363 7.12 10.76 -16.78
C TRP A 363 8.06 10.31 -17.90
N LEU A 364 8.44 11.27 -18.74
CA LEU A 364 9.43 11.09 -19.80
C LEU A 364 10.71 11.84 -19.47
N GLU A 365 11.84 11.29 -19.89
CA GLU A 365 13.12 11.98 -19.90
C GLU A 365 13.73 11.92 -21.30
N TYR A 366 14.24 13.06 -21.75
CA TYR A 366 14.93 13.23 -23.03
C TYR A 366 16.39 13.63 -22.80
N PRO A 367 17.24 12.72 -22.30
CA PRO A 367 18.65 13.00 -22.11
C PRO A 367 19.34 13.28 -23.44
N ALA A 368 20.37 14.13 -23.41
CA ALA A 368 21.27 14.26 -24.55
C ALA A 368 21.91 12.90 -24.90
N PRO A 369 22.24 12.64 -26.17
CA PRO A 369 22.84 11.38 -26.61
C PRO A 369 23.97 10.90 -25.68
N GLY A 370 23.88 9.66 -25.21
CA GLY A 370 24.87 9.03 -24.31
C GLY A 370 24.92 9.57 -22.87
N LYS A 371 24.18 10.62 -22.52
CA LYS A 371 24.18 11.19 -21.15
C LYS A 371 23.62 10.21 -20.13
N GLN A 372 22.53 9.51 -20.45
CA GLN A 372 21.94 8.51 -19.55
C GLN A 372 22.89 7.36 -19.26
N MET A 373 23.58 6.86 -20.29
CA MET A 373 24.55 5.77 -20.14
C MET A 373 25.70 6.13 -19.20
N LYS A 374 26.20 7.38 -19.28
CA LYS A 374 27.22 7.87 -18.34
C LYS A 374 26.71 7.95 -16.90
N VAL A 375 25.47 8.42 -16.71
CA VAL A 375 24.83 8.50 -15.39
C VAL A 375 24.64 7.11 -14.79
N ASP A 376 24.18 6.15 -15.61
CA ASP A 376 23.96 4.78 -15.17
C ASP A 376 25.27 4.08 -14.81
N LEU A 377 26.36 4.28 -15.58
CA LEU A 377 27.68 3.72 -15.26
C LEU A 377 28.20 4.24 -13.90
N GLN A 378 28.13 5.56 -13.68
CA GLN A 378 28.52 6.17 -12.39
C GLN A 378 27.67 5.64 -11.23
N TYR A 379 26.36 5.49 -11.45
CA TYR A 379 25.46 4.96 -10.45
C TYR A 379 25.73 3.48 -10.13
N LEU A 380 25.94 2.63 -11.15
CA LEU A 380 26.25 1.21 -10.96
C LEU A 380 27.56 1.02 -10.18
N ASP A 381 28.57 1.83 -10.48
CA ASP A 381 29.84 1.84 -9.73
C ASP A 381 29.60 2.20 -8.25
N SER A 382 28.71 3.17 -7.97
CA SER A 382 28.36 3.57 -6.60
C SER A 382 27.63 2.50 -5.78
N LEU A 383 27.00 1.52 -6.44
CA LEU A 383 26.33 0.38 -5.80
C LEU A 383 27.29 -0.76 -5.41
N GLY A 384 28.59 -0.64 -5.71
CA GLY A 384 29.59 -1.65 -5.37
C GLY A 384 29.43 -2.97 -6.15
N LYS A 385 28.67 -2.98 -7.24
CA LYS A 385 28.53 -4.14 -8.15
C LYS A 385 29.26 -3.84 -9.46
N PRO A 386 30.04 -4.79 -10.02
CA PRO A 386 30.75 -4.56 -11.26
C PRO A 386 29.76 -4.27 -12.40
N SER A 387 30.05 -3.25 -13.21
CA SER A 387 29.25 -2.80 -14.36
C SER A 387 28.98 -3.90 -15.40
N THR A 388 29.75 -4.99 -15.38
CA THR A 388 29.55 -6.19 -16.21
C THR A 388 28.30 -7.00 -15.85
N ASN A 389 27.73 -6.85 -14.65
CA ASN A 389 26.56 -7.61 -14.20
C ASN A 389 25.22 -7.08 -14.72
N TYR A 390 25.19 -5.89 -15.33
CA TYR A 390 23.97 -5.27 -15.84
C TYR A 390 24.17 -4.82 -17.29
N ARG A 391 23.56 -5.53 -18.26
CA ARG A 391 23.63 -5.17 -19.69
C ARG A 391 22.55 -4.17 -20.09
N LEU A 392 22.74 -2.90 -19.74
CA LEU A 392 21.85 -1.82 -20.15
C LEU A 392 22.05 -1.50 -21.65
N ASN A 393 21.53 -2.37 -22.53
CA ASN A 393 21.67 -2.28 -23.98
C ASN A 393 20.52 -1.48 -24.59
N TYR A 394 20.51 -0.17 -24.39
CA TYR A 394 19.58 0.74 -25.08
C TYR A 394 20.32 1.62 -26.10
N PRO A 395 19.66 2.05 -27.20
CA PRO A 395 20.27 2.94 -28.19
C PRO A 395 20.87 4.22 -27.60
N TYR A 396 21.95 4.71 -28.19
CA TYR A 396 22.72 5.88 -27.71
C TYR A 396 21.87 7.16 -27.62
N ASN A 397 20.86 7.28 -28.49
CA ASN A 397 19.95 8.41 -28.58
C ASN A 397 18.52 8.00 -28.19
N SER A 398 18.37 7.28 -27.08
CA SER A 398 17.04 6.91 -26.57
C SER A 398 16.46 7.99 -25.66
N ALA A 399 15.14 8.16 -25.76
CA ALA A 399 14.35 8.75 -24.70
C ALA A 399 13.90 7.67 -23.71
N PHE A 400 13.41 8.06 -22.54
CA PHE A 400 13.06 7.10 -21.49
C PHE A 400 11.66 7.38 -20.92
N VAL A 401 10.85 6.33 -20.84
CA VAL A 401 9.57 6.31 -20.13
C VAL A 401 9.79 5.68 -18.77
N TYR A 402 9.38 6.38 -17.72
CA TYR A 402 9.42 5.86 -16.36
C TYR A 402 8.01 5.55 -15.88
N VAL A 403 7.80 4.37 -15.31
CA VAL A 403 6.52 3.92 -14.75
C VAL A 403 6.74 3.56 -13.28
N GLN A 404 6.16 4.35 -12.39
CA GLN A 404 6.17 4.12 -10.95
C GLN A 404 5.04 3.18 -10.55
N MET A 405 5.38 2.11 -9.85
CA MET A 405 4.49 1.03 -9.45
C MET A 405 4.67 0.70 -7.96
N GLN A 406 3.60 0.26 -7.32
CA GLN A 406 3.62 -0.17 -5.93
C GLN A 406 4.28 -1.55 -5.80
N ILE A 407 5.27 -1.68 -4.90
CA ILE A 407 5.90 -2.97 -4.56
C ILE A 407 6.02 -3.24 -3.06
N SER A 408 5.53 -2.32 -2.24
CA SER A 408 5.47 -2.48 -0.78
C SER A 408 4.02 -2.27 -0.31
N PRO A 409 3.51 -3.12 0.61
CA PRO A 409 2.28 -2.85 1.34
C PRO A 409 2.56 -1.70 2.31
N CYS A 410 2.52 -0.46 1.83
CA CYS A 410 2.38 0.78 2.63
C CYS A 410 3.36 0.98 3.80
N CYS A 411 4.41 0.17 3.92
CA CYS A 411 5.31 0.20 5.06
C CYS A 411 6.61 0.90 4.67
N GLY A 412 6.75 2.11 5.21
CA GLY A 412 8.01 2.84 5.25
C GLY A 412 9.12 2.02 5.92
N ARG A 413 10.34 2.44 5.58
CA ARG A 413 11.68 1.87 5.74
C ARG A 413 12.11 1.09 7.01
N TYR A 414 11.30 0.88 8.04
CA TYR A 414 11.80 0.40 9.35
C TYR A 414 11.08 -0.76 10.05
N ILE A 415 10.33 -1.60 9.32
CA ILE A 415 10.01 -2.94 9.84
C ILE A 415 11.22 -3.85 9.64
N CYS A 416 12.22 -3.73 10.52
CA CYS A 416 13.28 -4.71 10.76
C CYS A 416 14.07 -5.23 9.52
N SER A 417 15.40 -5.28 9.63
CA SER A 417 16.30 -5.99 8.71
C SER A 417 16.01 -7.52 8.56
N ARG A 418 14.90 -8.02 9.10
CA ARG A 418 14.33 -9.36 8.87
C ARG A 418 12.85 -9.38 8.39
N PHE A 419 12.14 -8.26 8.35
CA PHE A 419 10.69 -8.24 8.02
C PHE A 419 10.23 -7.13 7.06
N VAL A 420 11.13 -6.36 6.41
CA VAL A 420 10.79 -5.71 5.14
C VAL A 420 10.80 -6.78 4.05
N GLN A 421 9.71 -7.54 3.93
CA GLN A 421 9.47 -8.25 2.68
C GLN A 421 8.79 -7.26 1.74
N LEU A 422 9.63 -6.53 0.97
CA LEU A 422 9.35 -6.28 -0.45
C LEU A 422 8.72 -7.54 -1.07
N CYS A 423 7.98 -7.43 -2.18
CA CYS A 423 7.55 -8.59 -2.97
C CYS A 423 8.62 -9.70 -2.89
N LYS A 424 8.35 -10.75 -2.10
CA LYS A 424 9.43 -11.58 -1.50
C LYS A 424 10.25 -12.23 -2.60
N TYR A 425 9.53 -12.58 -3.66
CA TYR A 425 9.95 -13.17 -4.92
C TYR A 425 8.71 -13.30 -5.83
N SER A 426 8.92 -13.56 -7.12
CA SER A 426 7.87 -13.95 -8.06
C SER A 426 7.32 -15.35 -7.74
N LEU A 427 6.13 -15.69 -8.28
CA LEU A 427 5.60 -17.04 -8.20
C LEU A 427 6.59 -18.04 -8.82
N GLY A 428 7.31 -17.67 -9.87
CA GLY A 428 8.35 -18.52 -10.49
C GLY A 428 9.45 -18.91 -9.50
N GLU A 429 10.03 -17.93 -8.82
CA GLU A 429 11.04 -18.15 -7.78
C GLU A 429 10.49 -18.97 -6.59
N TRP A 430 9.22 -18.79 -6.23
CA TRP A 430 8.56 -19.63 -5.22
C TRP A 430 8.45 -21.09 -5.67
N LEU A 431 8.00 -21.31 -6.91
CA LEU A 431 7.85 -22.65 -7.49
C LEU A 431 9.18 -23.38 -7.54
N ASP A 432 10.25 -22.67 -7.91
CA ASP A 432 11.62 -23.18 -7.93
C ASP A 432 12.13 -23.57 -6.54
N SER A 433 11.77 -22.80 -5.52
CA SER A 433 12.17 -23.06 -4.13
C SER A 433 11.33 -24.14 -3.44
N ASN A 434 10.15 -24.46 -3.99
CA ASN A 434 9.16 -25.35 -3.37
C ASN A 434 8.85 -26.55 -4.27
N ARG A 435 9.86 -27.31 -4.70
CA ARG A 435 9.68 -28.41 -5.65
C ARG A 435 8.96 -29.64 -5.08
N ALA A 436 9.05 -29.86 -3.76
CA ALA A 436 8.46 -31.02 -3.11
C ALA A 436 6.93 -30.90 -2.98
N SER A 437 6.20 -31.99 -3.21
CA SER A 437 4.72 -31.98 -3.09
C SER A 437 4.24 -31.62 -1.68
N ALA A 438 5.04 -31.91 -0.64
CA ALA A 438 4.72 -31.57 0.75
C ALA A 438 4.69 -30.05 1.03
N SER A 439 5.40 -29.23 0.25
CA SER A 439 5.37 -27.76 0.39
C SER A 439 4.26 -27.09 -0.45
N ARG A 440 3.45 -27.88 -1.16
CA ARG A 440 2.43 -27.46 -2.13
C ARG A 440 1.01 -27.83 -1.69
N SER A 441 0.55 -27.21 -0.60
CA SER A 441 -0.83 -27.40 -0.13
C SER A 441 -1.85 -27.01 -1.20
N LEU A 442 -2.76 -27.94 -1.53
CA LEU A 442 -3.85 -27.70 -2.49
C LEU A 442 -4.76 -26.54 -2.06
N HIS A 443 -4.94 -26.33 -0.75
CA HIS A 443 -5.71 -25.20 -0.23
C HIS A 443 -5.05 -23.87 -0.59
N LYS A 444 -3.73 -23.75 -0.36
CA LYS A 444 -2.95 -22.57 -0.68
C LYS A 444 -2.94 -22.30 -2.19
N ILE A 445 -2.71 -23.34 -3.00
CA ILE A 445 -2.71 -23.23 -4.47
C ILE A 445 -4.07 -22.76 -4.99
N LYS A 446 -5.18 -23.34 -4.53
CA LYS A 446 -6.53 -22.92 -4.92
C LYS A 446 -6.80 -21.46 -4.55
N HIS A 447 -6.38 -21.06 -3.35
CA HIS A 447 -6.54 -19.69 -2.87
C HIS A 447 -5.78 -18.69 -3.75
N TRP A 448 -4.49 -18.95 -4.01
CA TRP A 448 -3.64 -18.15 -4.87
C TRP A 448 -4.13 -18.10 -6.32
N PHE A 449 -4.50 -19.25 -6.89
CA PHE A 449 -4.97 -19.33 -8.26
C PHE A 449 -6.29 -18.56 -8.47
N LYS A 450 -7.17 -18.55 -7.47
CA LYS A 450 -8.39 -17.72 -7.50
C LYS A 450 -8.07 -16.22 -7.60
N GLN A 451 -7.02 -15.76 -6.92
CA GLN A 451 -6.59 -14.35 -7.01
C GLN A 451 -6.07 -14.01 -8.42
N ILE A 452 -5.25 -14.89 -9.00
CA ILE A 452 -4.72 -14.74 -10.37
C ILE A 452 -5.90 -14.69 -11.37
N ILE A 453 -6.85 -15.63 -11.30
CA ILE A 453 -8.04 -15.63 -12.17
C ILE A 453 -8.83 -14.33 -12.00
N SER A 454 -9.06 -13.87 -10.77
CA SER A 454 -9.78 -12.62 -10.51
C SER A 454 -9.11 -11.42 -11.20
N ALA A 455 -7.77 -11.35 -11.12
CA ALA A 455 -6.98 -10.30 -11.75
C ALA A 455 -7.06 -10.36 -13.29
N ILE A 456 -6.93 -11.54 -13.88
CA ILE A 456 -7.00 -11.72 -15.34
C ILE A 456 -8.41 -11.46 -15.87
N ALA A 457 -9.44 -11.94 -15.18
CA ALA A 457 -10.83 -11.65 -15.53
C ALA A 457 -11.13 -10.14 -15.49
N TYR A 458 -10.57 -9.43 -14.51
CA TYR A 458 -10.70 -7.98 -14.40
C TYR A 458 -10.11 -7.26 -15.62
N ILE A 459 -8.87 -7.56 -16.01
CA ILE A 459 -8.24 -6.89 -17.17
C ILE A 459 -8.94 -7.25 -18.49
N HIS A 460 -9.44 -8.48 -18.64
CA HIS A 460 -10.22 -8.90 -19.80
C HIS A 460 -11.53 -8.12 -19.92
N LYS A 461 -12.22 -7.88 -18.81
CA LYS A 461 -13.43 -7.04 -18.77
C LYS A 461 -13.14 -5.59 -19.18
N LYS A 462 -11.90 -5.13 -19.02
CA LYS A 462 -11.41 -3.81 -19.46
C LYS A 462 -10.88 -3.82 -20.90
N GLY A 463 -11.01 -4.92 -21.63
CA GLY A 463 -10.55 -5.08 -23.01
C GLY A 463 -9.04 -5.24 -23.15
N ILE A 464 -8.33 -5.53 -22.06
CA ILE A 464 -6.87 -5.73 -22.04
C ILE A 464 -6.60 -7.24 -22.06
N ILE A 465 -5.58 -7.64 -22.81
CA ILE A 465 -5.03 -9.00 -22.83
C ILE A 465 -3.60 -8.88 -22.28
N HIS A 466 -3.20 -9.76 -21.37
CA HIS A 466 -1.88 -9.70 -20.73
C HIS A 466 -0.74 -10.06 -21.70
N ARG A 467 -0.92 -11.10 -22.52
CA ARG A 467 -0.02 -11.57 -23.60
C ARG A 467 1.31 -12.21 -23.16
N ASP A 468 1.86 -11.82 -22.02
CA ASP A 468 3.07 -12.41 -21.43
C ASP A 468 2.79 -12.95 -20.00
N LEU A 469 1.67 -13.64 -19.81
CA LEU A 469 1.33 -14.16 -18.49
C LEU A 469 2.20 -15.39 -18.16
N LYS A 470 3.00 -15.28 -17.11
CA LYS A 470 3.91 -16.34 -16.62
C LYS A 470 4.17 -16.19 -15.12
N PRO A 471 4.66 -17.23 -14.41
CA PRO A 471 4.93 -17.14 -12.97
C PRO A 471 5.87 -16.02 -12.56
N ALA A 472 6.83 -15.64 -13.43
CA ALA A 472 7.72 -14.50 -13.18
C ALA A 472 7.00 -13.15 -13.11
N ASN A 473 5.84 -13.02 -13.78
CA ASN A 473 5.01 -11.80 -13.82
C ASN A 473 3.89 -11.83 -12.76
N ILE A 474 3.95 -12.75 -11.79
CA ILE A 474 3.02 -12.83 -10.66
C ILE A 474 3.83 -12.65 -9.39
N LEU A 475 3.63 -11.54 -8.69
CA LEU A 475 4.37 -11.18 -7.49
C LEU A 475 3.64 -11.65 -6.24
N ILE A 476 4.39 -12.21 -5.29
CA ILE A 476 3.89 -12.48 -3.94
C ILE A 476 4.13 -11.22 -3.10
N PHE A 477 3.06 -10.48 -2.85
CA PHE A 477 3.08 -9.16 -2.18
C PHE A 477 3.10 -9.28 -0.65
N GLU A 478 2.29 -10.19 -0.11
CA GLU A 478 2.26 -10.61 1.31
C GLU A 478 2.11 -12.14 1.34
N GLU A 479 2.25 -12.79 2.51
CA GLU A 479 2.29 -14.27 2.63
C GLU A 479 1.13 -15.00 1.91
N ASP A 480 -0.02 -14.35 1.76
CA ASP A 480 -1.19 -14.87 1.04
C ASP A 480 -1.77 -13.94 -0.04
N THR A 481 -1.05 -12.89 -0.47
CA THR A 481 -1.55 -11.93 -1.48
C THR A 481 -0.72 -11.97 -2.76
N LEU A 482 -1.34 -12.28 -3.89
CA LEU A 482 -0.72 -12.27 -5.22
C LEU A 482 -1.11 -11.04 -6.04
N LYS A 483 -0.16 -10.48 -6.77
CA LYS A 483 -0.38 -9.37 -7.71
C LYS A 483 0.25 -9.65 -9.07
N VAL A 484 -0.56 -9.58 -10.13
CA VAL A 484 -0.08 -9.65 -11.51
C VAL A 484 0.58 -8.33 -11.89
N CYS A 485 1.75 -8.40 -12.53
CA CYS A 485 2.53 -7.27 -12.99
C CYS A 485 2.89 -7.40 -14.48
N ASP A 486 3.57 -6.38 -15.01
CA ASP A 486 4.07 -6.33 -16.39
C ASP A 486 3.01 -6.54 -17.49
N LEU A 487 1.99 -5.67 -17.46
CA LEU A 487 0.90 -5.67 -18.43
C LEU A 487 1.36 -5.04 -19.75
N GLY A 488 1.53 -5.85 -20.79
CA GLY A 488 1.52 -5.42 -22.20
C GLY A 488 2.68 -4.53 -22.70
N LEU A 489 3.48 -3.93 -21.82
CA LEU A 489 4.54 -2.95 -22.14
C LEU A 489 5.75 -3.50 -22.91
N SER A 490 5.78 -4.80 -23.19
CA SER A 490 6.98 -5.49 -23.68
C SER A 490 6.91 -5.87 -25.16
N THR A 491 5.81 -5.57 -25.86
CA THR A 491 5.65 -5.93 -27.29
C THR A 491 5.04 -4.77 -28.08
N PRO A 492 5.84 -3.95 -28.80
CA PRO A 492 5.29 -3.00 -29.76
C PRO A 492 4.47 -3.73 -30.82
N ARG A 493 3.35 -3.11 -31.22
CA ARG A 493 2.33 -3.75 -32.05
C ARG A 493 2.61 -3.49 -33.54
N VAL A 494 3.83 -3.77 -34.01
CA VAL A 494 4.13 -3.65 -35.44
C VAL A 494 3.59 -4.88 -36.17
N VAL A 495 2.38 -4.76 -36.72
CA VAL A 495 1.94 -5.57 -37.85
C VAL A 495 1.83 -4.60 -39.02
N GLU A 496 2.94 -4.32 -39.69
CA GLU A 496 2.88 -3.80 -41.05
C GLU A 496 2.83 -4.98 -42.03
N GLU A 497 1.91 -4.89 -43.00
CA GLU A 497 1.89 -5.77 -44.16
C GLU A 497 3.15 -5.50 -44.99
N GLY A 498 4.17 -6.35 -44.79
CA GLY A 498 5.36 -6.41 -45.63
C GLY A 498 6.53 -5.54 -45.18
N GLY A 499 7.26 -5.97 -44.14
CA GLY A 499 8.56 -5.37 -43.82
C GLY A 499 9.14 -5.77 -42.45
N THR A 500 10.17 -6.62 -42.50
CA THR A 500 11.18 -6.95 -41.45
C THR A 500 10.72 -7.22 -40.01
N GLU A 501 10.95 -8.48 -39.60
CA GLU A 501 10.80 -9.06 -38.27
C GLU A 501 11.00 -8.08 -37.10
N GLY A 502 9.93 -7.78 -36.39
CA GLY A 502 10.03 -7.19 -35.05
C GLY A 502 10.87 -8.11 -34.16
N TYR A 503 11.90 -7.56 -33.52
CA TYR A 503 12.81 -8.31 -32.65
C TYR A 503 12.01 -9.01 -31.53
N ARG A 504 11.75 -10.30 -31.74
CA ARG A 504 11.21 -11.22 -30.73
C ARG A 504 12.27 -11.34 -29.63
N THR A 505 11.86 -11.18 -28.37
CA THR A 505 12.71 -11.46 -27.21
C THR A 505 13.01 -12.97 -27.16
N GLY A 506 14.09 -13.38 -27.81
CA GLY A 506 14.61 -14.75 -27.82
C GLY A 506 15.29 -15.12 -26.50
N GLU A 507 14.56 -15.06 -25.38
CA GLU A 507 14.93 -15.78 -24.17
C GLU A 507 14.10 -17.06 -24.11
N ILE A 508 14.80 -18.19 -24.04
CA ILE A 508 14.30 -19.57 -24.10
C ILE A 508 13.14 -19.85 -23.12
N GLY A 509 12.96 -19.05 -22.07
CA GLY A 509 11.88 -19.16 -21.09
C GLY A 509 10.53 -18.51 -21.45
N THR A 510 10.47 -17.56 -22.40
CA THR A 510 9.22 -16.82 -22.72
C THR A 510 8.23 -17.63 -23.58
N VAL A 511 8.72 -18.66 -24.29
CA VAL A 511 7.91 -19.49 -25.19
C VAL A 511 7.02 -20.50 -24.43
N MET A 512 7.37 -20.85 -23.18
CA MET A 512 6.77 -21.98 -22.47
C MET A 512 5.29 -21.79 -22.10
N TYR A 513 4.88 -20.55 -21.80
CA TYR A 513 3.51 -20.22 -21.43
C TYR A 513 2.71 -19.65 -22.61
N MET A 514 3.35 -19.54 -23.79
CA MET A 514 2.78 -18.94 -24.99
C MET A 514 1.74 -19.88 -25.60
N SER A 515 0.57 -19.33 -25.90
CA SER A 515 -0.48 -20.09 -26.59
C SER A 515 -0.06 -20.47 -28.02
N PRO A 516 -0.56 -21.59 -28.59
CA PRO A 516 -0.22 -22.00 -29.95
C PRO A 516 -0.46 -20.92 -31.00
N GLU A 517 -1.55 -20.14 -30.86
CA GLU A 517 -1.88 -19.04 -31.75
C GLU A 517 -0.88 -17.88 -31.71
N GLN A 518 -0.22 -17.65 -30.57
CA GLN A 518 0.86 -16.67 -30.45
C GLN A 518 2.17 -17.20 -31.09
N ASN A 519 2.46 -18.50 -30.92
CA ASN A 519 3.68 -19.12 -31.45
C ASN A 519 3.73 -19.14 -32.99
N VAL A 520 2.59 -19.29 -33.65
CA VAL A 520 2.49 -19.33 -35.13
C VAL A 520 2.31 -17.93 -35.73
N ALA A 521 2.37 -16.86 -34.92
CA ALA A 521 2.13 -15.47 -35.33
C ALA A 521 0.83 -15.29 -36.11
N PHE A 522 -0.27 -15.89 -35.62
CA PHE A 522 -1.58 -15.63 -36.21
C PHE A 522 -1.92 -14.13 -36.07
N PRO A 523 -2.43 -13.48 -37.13
CA PRO A 523 -2.71 -12.04 -37.11
C PRO A 523 -3.82 -11.63 -36.12
N LYS A 524 -4.54 -12.60 -35.54
CA LYS A 524 -5.60 -12.37 -34.55
C LYS A 524 -5.48 -13.38 -33.40
N TYR A 525 -5.19 -12.88 -32.20
CA TYR A 525 -5.29 -13.62 -30.95
C TYR A 525 -6.26 -12.92 -29.99
N SER A 526 -6.81 -13.66 -29.02
CA SER A 526 -7.89 -13.20 -28.13
C SER A 526 -7.50 -13.34 -26.66
N SER A 527 -8.38 -12.93 -25.74
CA SER A 527 -8.18 -13.15 -24.30
C SER A 527 -7.98 -14.61 -23.91
N LYS A 528 -8.33 -15.56 -24.79
CA LYS A 528 -8.10 -17.01 -24.58
C LYS A 528 -6.63 -17.39 -24.52
N THR A 529 -5.74 -16.57 -25.08
CA THR A 529 -4.30 -16.70 -24.91
C THR A 529 -3.89 -16.70 -23.43
N ASP A 530 -4.42 -15.78 -22.62
CA ASP A 530 -4.11 -15.74 -21.19
C ASP A 530 -4.74 -16.93 -20.44
N VAL A 531 -5.86 -17.46 -20.93
CA VAL A 531 -6.51 -18.66 -20.36
C VAL A 531 -5.64 -19.90 -20.57
N PHE A 532 -4.96 -20.02 -21.71
CA PHE A 532 -4.00 -21.07 -21.96
C PHE A 532 -2.84 -21.00 -20.95
N ALA A 533 -2.24 -19.81 -20.79
CA ALA A 533 -1.17 -19.57 -19.83
C ALA A 533 -1.60 -19.89 -18.38
N LEU A 534 -2.83 -19.50 -17.98
CA LEU A 534 -3.39 -19.84 -16.67
C LEU A 534 -3.46 -21.36 -16.43
N GLY A 535 -3.81 -22.14 -17.46
CA GLY A 535 -3.83 -23.60 -17.36
C GLY A 535 -2.46 -24.18 -17.06
N LEU A 536 -1.42 -23.71 -17.77
CA LEU A 536 -0.04 -24.14 -17.55
C LEU A 536 0.47 -23.72 -16.17
N ILE A 537 0.22 -22.48 -15.75
CA ILE A 537 0.58 -21.99 -14.42
C ILE A 537 -0.09 -22.83 -13.33
N PHE A 538 -1.36 -23.20 -13.49
CA PHE A 538 -2.06 -24.02 -12.50
C PHE A 538 -1.46 -25.43 -12.37
N ILE A 539 -1.15 -26.06 -13.50
CA ILE A 539 -0.46 -27.36 -13.52
C ILE A 539 0.88 -27.22 -12.80
N GLU A 540 1.67 -26.21 -13.15
CA GLU A 540 2.97 -25.97 -12.54
C GLU A 540 2.88 -25.65 -11.05
N MET A 541 1.81 -25.01 -10.57
CA MET A 541 1.56 -24.81 -9.14
C MET A 541 1.26 -26.13 -8.42
N CYS A 542 0.54 -27.06 -9.06
CA CYS A 542 0.16 -28.34 -8.48
C CYS A 542 1.31 -29.36 -8.49
N GLU A 543 2.06 -29.43 -9.58
CA GLU A 543 3.16 -30.38 -9.78
C GLU A 543 4.39 -29.62 -10.30
N TRP A 544 5.52 -29.72 -9.61
CA TRP A 544 6.78 -29.24 -10.18
C TRP A 544 7.23 -30.23 -11.26
N LYS A 545 7.26 -29.78 -12.52
CA LYS A 545 7.91 -30.50 -13.62
C LYS A 545 8.94 -29.58 -14.27
N PRO A 546 10.22 -29.98 -14.38
CA PRO A 546 11.16 -29.21 -15.18
C PRO A 546 10.69 -29.25 -16.64
N HIS A 547 10.48 -28.09 -17.23
CA HIS A 547 10.20 -27.96 -18.65
C HIS A 547 11.51 -28.17 -19.45
N THR A 548 12.02 -29.40 -19.42
CA THR A 548 13.12 -29.86 -20.26
C THR A 548 12.73 -31.18 -20.91
N SER A 549 12.28 -31.07 -22.15
CA SER A 549 12.65 -32.00 -23.21
C SER A 549 12.73 -31.21 -24.50
#